data_AF-A0A1B8ZWX4-F1
#
_entry.id   AF-A0A1B8ZWX4-F1
#
_cell.length_a   1.000
_cell.length_b   1.000
_cell.length_c   1.000
_cell.angle_alpha   90.00
_cell.angle_beta   90.00
_cell.angle_gamma   90.00
#
_symmetry.space_group_name_H-M   'P 1'
#
loop_
_entity.id
_entity.type
_entity.pdbx_description
1 polymer ?
#
loop_
_entity_poly.entity_id
_entity_poly.type
_entity_poly.pdbx_seq_one_letter_code
_entity_poly.pdbx_strand_id
1 'polypeptide(L)'
;MNKHLIIPENIKEILNNIEHVSLNLVELPLQVHPKLPQFERSIRVLDIDAKSKQQFISFRYEQVLKDKETGEEINISLPAPEWVIYKETWSYLRDSNNNLIELPLAEPKSDMAADKVKVPSYQYMLWLLKNNKVGFTELLTSYLDEFVKNYKDSLDKLS
;
A
#
# COMPACT_ATOMS: atom_id res chain seq x y z
N MET A 1 17.13 -27.02 9.23
CA MET A 1 17.87 -26.07 10.10
C MET A 1 19.35 -26.33 9.99
N ASN A 2 20.14 -25.26 9.89
CA ASN A 2 21.58 -25.21 9.63
C ASN A 2 22.44 -25.73 10.80
N LYS A 3 22.13 -26.92 11.35
CA LYS A 3 22.75 -27.46 12.58
C LYS A 3 24.26 -27.71 12.48
N HIS A 4 24.81 -27.70 11.27
CA HIS A 4 26.24 -27.94 10.99
C HIS A 4 27.02 -26.67 10.61
N LEU A 5 26.36 -25.52 10.52
CA LEU A 5 27.01 -24.27 10.14
C LEU A 5 27.41 -23.48 11.40
N ILE A 6 28.66 -23.01 11.44
CA ILE A 6 29.08 -21.97 12.38
C ILE A 6 28.58 -20.64 11.81
N ILE A 7 27.47 -20.14 12.35
CA ILE A 7 26.82 -18.92 11.87
C ILE A 7 27.42 -17.71 12.63
N PRO A 8 28.07 -16.75 11.94
CA PRO A 8 28.55 -15.51 12.54
C PRO A 8 27.42 -14.68 13.16
N GLU A 9 27.72 -13.88 14.18
CA GLU A 9 26.69 -13.13 14.94
C GLU A 9 25.89 -12.17 14.07
N ASN A 10 26.54 -11.46 13.14
CA ASN A 10 25.86 -10.60 12.17
C ASN A 10 24.89 -11.37 11.26
N ILE A 11 25.14 -12.66 10.99
CA ILE A 11 24.22 -13.50 10.22
C ILE A 11 23.09 -14.04 11.11
N LYS A 12 23.35 -14.33 12.39
CA LYS A 12 22.27 -14.68 13.33
C LYS A 12 21.28 -13.55 13.50
N GLU A 13 21.76 -12.31 13.58
CA GLU A 13 20.90 -11.13 13.64
C GLU A 13 20.02 -11.02 12.39
N ILE A 14 20.59 -11.23 11.19
CA ILE A 14 19.82 -11.27 9.94
C ILE A 14 18.78 -12.39 9.96
N LEU A 15 19.14 -13.60 10.39
CA LEU A 15 18.21 -14.73 10.48
C LEU A 15 17.09 -14.45 11.48
N ASN A 16 17.43 -13.89 12.64
CA ASN A 16 16.45 -13.48 13.64
C ASN A 16 15.49 -12.42 13.08
N ASN A 17 16.00 -11.46 12.31
CA ASN A 17 15.17 -10.45 11.64
C ASN A 17 14.25 -11.09 10.58
N ILE A 18 14.72 -12.10 9.84
CA ILE A 18 13.90 -12.84 8.87
C ILE A 18 12.81 -13.65 9.60
N GLU A 19 13.14 -14.30 10.71
CA GLU A 19 12.20 -15.14 11.46
C GLU A 19 11.10 -14.33 12.15
N HIS A 20 11.38 -13.07 12.49
CA HIS A 20 10.44 -12.17 13.17
C HIS A 20 9.84 -11.09 12.26
N VAL A 21 10.09 -11.15 10.95
CA VAL A 21 9.45 -10.22 10.01
C VAL A 21 7.95 -10.45 9.98
N SER A 22 7.18 -9.37 9.93
CA SER A 22 5.74 -9.45 9.72
C SER A 22 5.42 -10.18 8.41
N LEU A 23 4.41 -11.05 8.43
CA LEU A 23 3.97 -11.79 7.25
C LEU A 23 3.07 -10.97 6.32
N ASN A 24 2.59 -9.81 6.78
CA ASN A 24 1.88 -8.87 5.91
C ASN A 24 2.86 -8.12 4.99
N LEU A 25 2.37 -7.66 3.85
CA LEU A 25 3.18 -6.91 2.90
C LEU A 25 3.41 -5.47 3.37
N VAL A 26 2.36 -4.86 3.92
CA VAL A 26 2.41 -3.53 4.51
C VAL A 26 1.21 -3.35 5.45
N GLU A 27 1.41 -2.56 6.50
CA GLU A 27 0.32 -2.03 7.32
C GLU A 27 0.29 -0.50 7.15
N LEU A 28 -0.83 0.01 6.66
CA LEU A 28 -1.00 1.41 6.31
C LEU A 28 -2.07 2.06 7.20
N PRO A 29 -1.77 3.20 7.85
CA PRO A 29 -2.71 3.82 8.78
C PRO A 29 -3.94 4.37 8.07
N LEU A 30 -5.08 4.34 8.76
CA LEU A 30 -6.33 4.95 8.34
C LEU A 30 -6.73 6.09 9.29
N GLN A 31 -7.66 6.91 8.81
CA GLN A 31 -8.38 7.84 9.69
C GLN A 31 -9.16 7.06 10.76
N VAL A 32 -9.30 7.70 11.93
CA VAL A 32 -10.02 7.16 13.09
C VAL A 32 -11.43 6.70 12.68
N HIS A 33 -11.84 5.53 13.16
CA HIS A 33 -13.17 4.99 12.88
C HIS A 33 -14.26 5.88 13.53
N PRO A 34 -15.31 6.31 12.79
CA PRO A 34 -16.30 7.24 13.32
C PRO A 34 -17.11 6.68 14.50
N LYS A 35 -17.32 5.36 14.55
CA LYS A 35 -18.06 4.67 15.62
C LYS A 35 -17.17 4.03 16.69
N LEU A 36 -15.87 3.91 16.43
CA LEU A 36 -14.93 3.22 17.31
C LEU A 36 -13.67 4.09 17.53
N PRO A 37 -13.83 5.32 18.06
CA PRO A 37 -12.75 6.30 18.14
C PRO A 37 -11.64 5.94 19.13
N GLN A 38 -11.88 4.98 20.02
CA GLN A 38 -10.91 4.47 20.99
C GLN A 38 -9.81 3.61 20.34
N PHE A 39 -10.01 3.15 19.10
CA PHE A 39 -9.02 2.33 18.39
C PHE A 39 -8.24 3.16 17.37
N GLU A 40 -6.95 2.84 17.23
CA GLU A 40 -6.20 3.11 16.01
C GLU A 40 -6.65 2.13 14.93
N ARG A 41 -6.64 2.58 13.68
CA ARG A 41 -7.14 1.81 12.56
C ARG A 41 -6.11 1.79 11.45
N SER A 42 -5.88 0.62 10.87
CA SER A 42 -5.01 0.45 9.71
C SER A 42 -5.63 -0.53 8.70
N ILE A 43 -5.16 -0.46 7.46
CA ILE A 43 -5.33 -1.52 6.46
C ILE A 43 -4.03 -2.31 6.40
N ARG A 44 -4.15 -3.62 6.61
CA ARG A 44 -3.06 -4.57 6.49
C ARG A 44 -3.21 -5.34 5.19
N VAL A 45 -2.26 -5.15 4.27
CA VAL A 45 -2.25 -5.85 2.98
C VAL A 45 -1.60 -7.22 3.17
N LEU A 46 -2.38 -8.27 2.92
CA LEU A 46 -1.98 -9.67 3.11
C LEU A 46 -1.30 -10.22 1.86
N ASP A 47 -1.86 -9.97 0.68
CA ASP A 47 -1.26 -10.35 -0.59
C ASP A 47 -1.71 -9.47 -1.76
N ILE A 48 -0.95 -9.60 -2.85
CA ILE A 48 -1.17 -8.91 -4.11
C ILE A 48 -1.22 -9.96 -5.20
N ASP A 49 -2.24 -9.91 -6.04
CA ASP A 49 -2.39 -10.79 -7.19
C ASP A 49 -2.51 -9.98 -8.48
N ALA A 50 -1.52 -10.15 -9.37
CA ALA A 50 -1.50 -9.50 -10.66
C ALA A 50 -2.09 -10.42 -11.74
N LYS A 51 -3.33 -10.15 -12.14
CA LYS A 51 -4.04 -10.90 -13.18
C LYS A 51 -3.61 -10.43 -14.57
N SER A 52 -2.58 -11.06 -15.12
CA SER A 52 -1.96 -10.66 -16.39
C SER A 52 -2.90 -10.71 -17.61
N LYS A 53 -3.79 -11.70 -17.68
CA LYS A 53 -4.74 -11.83 -18.81
C LYS A 53 -5.80 -10.73 -18.78
N GLN A 54 -6.32 -10.40 -17.61
CA GLN A 54 -7.36 -9.39 -17.42
C GLN A 54 -6.79 -7.99 -17.20
N GLN A 55 -5.49 -7.87 -16.94
CA GLN A 55 -4.75 -6.64 -16.70
C GLN A 55 -5.29 -5.83 -15.52
N PHE A 56 -5.41 -6.48 -14.36
CA PHE A 56 -5.67 -5.79 -13.09
C PHE A 56 -4.82 -6.36 -11.96
N ILE A 57 -4.67 -5.58 -10.89
CA ILE A 57 -4.04 -6.02 -9.64
C ILE A 57 -5.09 -5.97 -8.54
N SER A 58 -5.29 -7.09 -7.84
CA SER A 58 -6.15 -7.18 -6.66
C SER A 58 -5.33 -7.27 -5.39
N PHE A 59 -5.78 -6.59 -4.34
CA PHE A 59 -5.19 -6.63 -3.02
C PHE A 59 -6.11 -7.39 -2.08
N ARG A 60 -5.57 -8.42 -1.42
CA ARG A 60 -6.24 -9.00 -0.24
C ARG A 60 -5.76 -8.23 0.97
N TYR A 61 -6.70 -7.73 1.76
CA TYR A 61 -6.39 -6.96 2.94
C TYR A 61 -7.41 -7.20 4.05
N GLU A 62 -7.03 -6.82 5.26
CA GLU A 62 -7.93 -6.73 6.40
C GLU A 62 -7.84 -5.34 7.03
N GLN A 63 -8.89 -4.95 7.72
CA GLN A 63 -8.85 -3.77 8.58
C GLN A 63 -8.48 -4.21 9.99
N VAL A 64 -7.48 -3.55 10.57
CA VAL A 64 -6.98 -3.86 11.92
C VAL A 64 -7.37 -2.72 12.84
N LEU A 65 -7.83 -3.07 14.04
CA LEU A 65 -8.07 -2.14 15.14
C LEU A 65 -7.10 -2.44 16.26
N LYS A 66 -6.40 -1.41 16.74
CA LYS A 66 -5.52 -1.48 17.92
C LYS A 66 -6.06 -0.59 19.01
N ASP A 67 -6.19 -1.10 20.22
CA ASP A 67 -6.55 -0.29 21.38
C ASP A 67 -5.47 0.76 21.63
N LYS A 68 -5.88 2.03 21.76
CA LYS A 68 -4.94 3.15 21.97
C LYS A 68 -4.25 3.10 23.33
N GLU A 69 -4.90 2.50 24.33
CA GLU A 69 -4.37 2.42 25.69
C GLU A 69 -3.48 1.19 25.87
N THR A 70 -3.91 0.03 25.36
CA THR A 70 -3.19 -1.25 25.58
C THR A 70 -2.29 -1.65 24.43
N GLY A 71 -2.53 -1.13 23.21
CA GLY A 71 -1.86 -1.55 22.00
C GLY A 71 -2.32 -2.92 21.48
N GLU A 72 -3.32 -3.55 22.10
CA GLU A 72 -3.80 -4.87 21.71
C GLU A 72 -4.62 -4.80 20.42
N GLU A 73 -4.38 -5.75 19.50
CA GLU A 73 -5.19 -5.93 18.31
C GLU A 73 -6.53 -6.56 18.65
N ILE A 74 -7.61 -5.88 18.28
CA ILE A 74 -8.97 -6.37 18.47
C ILE A 74 -9.46 -6.99 17.17
N ASN A 75 -9.84 -8.27 17.25
CA ASN A 75 -10.36 -9.00 16.11
C ASN A 75 -11.88 -8.84 16.02
N ILE A 76 -12.32 -7.79 15.32
CA ILE A 76 -13.71 -7.59 14.93
C ILE A 76 -13.81 -7.82 13.44
N SER A 77 -14.88 -8.49 12.99
CA SER A 77 -15.16 -8.58 11.56
C SER A 77 -15.48 -7.17 11.03
N LEU A 78 -14.54 -6.59 10.31
CA LEU A 78 -14.73 -5.33 9.60
C LEU A 78 -14.90 -5.62 8.10
N PRO A 79 -15.69 -4.79 7.39
CA PRO A 79 -15.89 -4.97 5.96
C PRO A 79 -14.58 -4.83 5.19
N ALA A 80 -14.33 -5.72 4.25
CA ALA A 80 -13.20 -5.65 3.33
C ALA A 80 -13.71 -5.52 1.88
N PRO A 81 -14.19 -4.32 1.45
CA PRO A 81 -14.56 -4.09 0.06
C PRO A 81 -13.40 -4.41 -0.89
N GLU A 82 -13.71 -4.70 -2.15
CA GLU A 82 -12.71 -5.07 -3.13
C GLU A 82 -11.75 -3.91 -3.45
N TRP A 83 -10.44 -4.13 -3.25
CA TRP A 83 -9.40 -3.19 -3.67
C TRP A 83 -8.70 -3.71 -4.93
N VAL A 84 -9.05 -3.11 -6.07
CA VAL A 84 -8.53 -3.49 -7.39
C VAL A 84 -8.06 -2.27 -8.17
N ILE A 85 -6.91 -2.41 -8.84
CA ILE A 85 -6.35 -1.44 -9.78
C ILE A 85 -6.47 -2.01 -11.19
N TYR A 86 -7.36 -1.43 -11.99
CA TYR A 86 -7.67 -1.84 -13.37
C TYR A 86 -6.76 -1.17 -14.40
N LYS A 87 -6.62 -1.75 -15.60
CA LYS A 87 -5.81 -1.19 -16.69
C LYS A 87 -6.26 0.21 -17.15
N GLU A 88 -7.55 0.53 -16.99
CA GLU A 88 -8.12 1.81 -17.39
C GLU A 88 -7.81 2.94 -16.39
N THR A 89 -7.29 2.58 -15.22
CA THR A 89 -6.90 3.57 -14.21
C THR A 89 -5.52 4.16 -14.54
N TRP A 90 -5.35 5.44 -14.23
CA TRP A 90 -4.12 6.19 -14.46
C TRP A 90 -3.57 6.68 -13.13
N SER A 91 -2.25 6.83 -13.08
CA SER A 91 -1.52 7.37 -11.95
C SER A 91 -0.53 8.43 -12.46
N TYR A 92 0.19 9.07 -11.54
CA TYR A 92 1.22 10.05 -11.87
C TYR A 92 2.59 9.46 -11.57
N LEU A 93 3.52 9.64 -12.49
CA LEU A 93 4.89 9.18 -12.35
C LEU A 93 5.58 9.91 -11.20
N ARG A 94 6.35 9.15 -10.41
CA ARG A 94 7.08 9.63 -9.24
C ARG A 94 8.59 9.49 -9.39
N ASP A 95 9.33 10.41 -8.80
CA ASP A 95 10.78 10.36 -8.70
C ASP A 95 11.26 9.36 -7.62
N SER A 96 12.57 9.30 -7.37
CA SER A 96 13.16 8.43 -6.34
C SER A 96 12.80 8.84 -4.90
N ASN A 97 12.29 10.05 -4.71
CA ASN A 97 11.88 10.60 -3.41
C ASN A 97 10.34 10.58 -3.29
N ASN A 98 9.65 9.84 -4.16
CA ASN A 98 8.20 9.71 -4.21
C ASN A 98 7.42 11.01 -4.55
N ASN A 99 8.10 12.04 -5.07
CA ASN A 99 7.46 13.27 -5.53
C ASN A 99 6.88 13.08 -6.93
N LEU A 100 5.75 13.72 -7.21
CA LEU A 100 5.15 13.73 -8.54
C LEU A 100 6.09 14.46 -9.52
N ILE A 101 6.39 13.82 -10.65
CA ILE A 101 7.19 14.43 -11.70
C ILE A 101 6.30 15.36 -12.52
N GLU A 102 6.66 16.63 -12.51
CA GLU A 102 6.05 17.68 -13.34
C GLU A 102 7.02 18.06 -14.46
N LEU A 103 6.50 18.16 -15.68
CA LEU A 103 7.26 18.55 -16.86
C LEU A 103 6.62 19.77 -17.52
N PRO A 104 7.43 20.65 -18.15
CA PRO A 104 6.92 21.81 -18.84
C PRO A 104 5.99 21.40 -19.98
N LEU A 105 4.91 22.16 -20.16
CA LEU A 105 3.99 21.98 -21.28
C LEU A 105 4.62 22.49 -22.57
N ALA A 106 4.47 21.72 -23.66
CA ALA A 106 4.95 22.13 -24.98
C ALA A 106 4.30 23.44 -25.45
N GLU A 107 3.04 23.65 -25.06
CA GLU A 107 2.30 24.90 -25.26
C GLU A 107 1.77 25.36 -23.89
N PRO A 108 2.45 26.32 -23.24
CA PRO A 108 2.00 26.87 -21.97
C PRO A 108 0.63 27.53 -22.13
N LYS A 109 -0.30 27.22 -21.23
CA LYS A 109 -1.54 28.02 -21.06
C LYS A 109 -1.23 29.16 -20.11
N SER A 110 -1.95 30.28 -20.18
CA SER A 110 -1.56 31.54 -19.47
C SER A 110 -1.27 31.35 -17.97
N ASP A 111 -1.87 30.32 -17.36
CA ASP A 111 -1.78 30.06 -15.92
C ASP A 111 -1.10 28.71 -15.58
N MET A 112 -0.66 27.91 -16.58
CA MET A 112 -0.01 26.62 -16.36
C MET A 112 1.16 26.43 -17.33
N ALA A 113 2.37 26.40 -16.76
CA ALA A 113 3.62 26.16 -17.49
C ALA A 113 4.09 24.69 -17.43
N ALA A 114 3.53 23.88 -16.54
CA ALA A 114 3.90 22.47 -16.34
C ALA A 114 2.67 21.62 -15.97
N ASP A 115 2.75 20.31 -16.20
CA ASP A 115 1.76 19.32 -15.78
C ASP A 115 2.43 18.01 -15.35
N LYS A 116 1.68 17.18 -14.62
CA LYS A 116 2.14 15.91 -14.06
C LYS A 116 2.14 14.82 -15.13
N VAL A 117 3.17 13.98 -15.11
CA VAL A 117 3.31 12.89 -16.08
C VAL A 117 2.36 11.74 -15.76
N LYS A 118 1.34 11.52 -16.61
CA LYS A 118 0.38 10.41 -16.47
C LYS A 118 0.98 9.09 -16.95
N VAL A 119 0.69 8.02 -16.22
CA VAL A 119 1.09 6.65 -16.55
C VAL A 119 -0.06 5.66 -16.27
N PRO A 120 -0.19 4.56 -17.03
CA PRO A 120 -1.16 3.51 -16.72
C PRO A 120 -0.87 2.85 -15.37
N SER A 121 -1.83 2.82 -14.45
CA SER A 121 -1.59 2.37 -13.06
C SER A 121 -1.19 0.91 -12.96
N TYR A 122 -1.84 0.03 -13.73
CA TYR A 122 -1.54 -1.41 -13.74
C TYR A 122 -0.08 -1.67 -14.15
N GLN A 123 0.34 -1.12 -15.30
CA GLN A 123 1.71 -1.26 -15.80
C GLN A 123 2.71 -0.59 -14.86
N TYR A 124 2.35 0.55 -14.27
CA TYR A 124 3.25 1.28 -13.39
C TYR A 124 3.53 0.51 -12.09
N MET A 125 2.51 -0.11 -11.48
CA MET A 125 2.72 -0.98 -10.31
C MET A 125 3.57 -2.20 -10.65
N LEU A 126 3.31 -2.86 -11.78
CA LEU A 126 4.15 -3.97 -12.23
C LEU A 126 5.60 -3.56 -12.46
N TRP A 127 5.82 -2.36 -13.01
CA TRP A 127 7.15 -1.82 -13.21
C TRP A 127 7.86 -1.58 -11.87
N LEU A 128 7.18 -1.03 -10.86
CA LEU A 128 7.77 -0.83 -9.52
C LEU A 128 8.10 -2.15 -8.83
N LEU A 129 7.20 -3.15 -8.89
CA LEU A 129 7.42 -4.48 -8.34
C LEU A 129 8.64 -5.17 -8.97
N LYS A 130 8.81 -5.08 -10.29
CA LYS A 130 9.92 -5.73 -11.00
C LYS A 130 11.26 -5.04 -10.84
N ASN A 131 11.27 -3.73 -10.66
CA ASN A 131 12.50 -2.93 -10.62
C ASN A 131 12.93 -2.55 -9.18
N ASN A 132 12.36 -3.24 -8.18
CA ASN A 132 12.72 -3.15 -6.75
C ASN A 132 12.94 -1.71 -6.27
N LYS A 133 11.96 -0.84 -6.51
CA LYS A 133 12.02 0.55 -6.05
C LYS A 133 11.30 0.66 -4.70
N VAL A 134 11.94 1.37 -3.77
CA VAL A 134 11.37 1.89 -2.51
C VAL A 134 9.96 2.49 -2.75
N GLY A 135 9.74 3.03 -3.96
CA GLY A 135 8.45 3.51 -4.47
C GLY A 135 7.26 2.55 -4.49
N PHE A 136 7.40 1.23 -4.32
CA PHE A 136 6.24 0.33 -4.37
C PHE A 136 5.28 0.56 -3.19
N THR A 137 5.78 0.51 -1.96
CA THR A 137 4.96 0.70 -0.75
C THR A 137 4.44 2.13 -0.68
N GLU A 138 5.23 3.09 -1.13
CA GLU A 138 4.87 4.51 -1.16
C GLU A 138 3.78 4.81 -2.20
N LEU A 139 3.86 4.18 -3.38
CA LEU A 139 2.80 4.26 -4.37
C LEU A 139 1.52 3.57 -3.84
N LEU A 140 1.66 2.44 -3.16
CA LEU A 140 0.54 1.75 -2.53
C LEU A 140 -0.17 2.63 -1.49
N THR A 141 0.57 3.37 -0.67
CA THR A 141 0.01 4.39 0.24
C THR A 141 -0.79 5.45 -0.53
N SER A 142 -0.29 5.90 -1.68
CA SER A 142 -1.03 6.90 -2.47
C SER A 142 -2.32 6.35 -3.08
N TYR A 143 -2.35 5.07 -3.46
CA TYR A 143 -3.60 4.41 -3.89
C TYR A 143 -4.54 4.12 -2.73
N LEU A 144 -4.01 3.96 -1.51
CA LEU A 144 -4.83 3.78 -0.33
C LEU A 144 -5.70 5.02 -0.09
N ASP A 145 -5.15 6.23 -0.23
CA ASP A 145 -5.92 7.47 -0.04
C ASP A 145 -7.13 7.53 -0.98
N GLU A 146 -6.92 7.18 -2.25
CA GLU A 146 -8.00 7.13 -3.25
C GLU A 146 -9.00 6.01 -2.95
N PHE A 147 -8.51 4.82 -2.57
CA PHE A 147 -9.32 3.69 -2.17
C PHE A 147 -10.22 4.03 -0.97
N VAL A 148 -9.64 4.57 0.10
CA VAL A 148 -10.35 4.95 1.32
C VAL A 148 -11.39 6.03 1.02
N LYS A 149 -11.07 7.00 0.16
CA LYS A 149 -12.03 8.03 -0.24
C LYS A 149 -13.23 7.43 -0.99
N ASN A 150 -12.99 6.50 -1.90
CA ASN A 150 -14.04 5.89 -2.74
C ASN A 150 -14.88 4.86 -1.97
N TYR A 151 -14.32 4.20 -0.95
CA TYR A 151 -14.98 3.16 -0.18
C TYR A 151 -15.28 3.56 1.27
N LYS A 152 -15.18 4.85 1.61
CA LYS A 152 -15.31 5.36 2.98
C LYS A 152 -16.53 4.80 3.73
N ASP A 153 -17.71 4.96 3.14
CA ASP A 153 -18.97 4.54 3.77
C ASP A 153 -19.04 3.03 3.97
N SER A 154 -18.41 2.25 3.08
CA SER A 154 -18.33 0.80 3.21
C SER A 154 -17.33 0.39 4.27
N LEU A 155 -16.18 1.05 4.32
CA LEU A 155 -15.14 0.80 5.32
C LEU A 155 -15.65 1.13 6.73
N ASP A 156 -16.40 2.22 6.91
CA ASP A 156 -16.92 2.70 8.21
C ASP A 156 -18.13 1.92 8.75
N LYS A 157 -18.59 0.88 8.03
CA LYS A 157 -19.64 -0.03 8.52
C LYS A 157 -19.09 -0.99 9.56
N LEU A 158 -19.96 -1.37 10.48
CA LEU A 158 -19.76 -2.53 11.35
C LEU A 158 -20.54 -3.67 10.69
N SER A 159 -19.92 -4.84 10.58
CA SER A 159 -20.49 -6.06 9.97
C SER A 159 -21.80 -6.46 10.61
#